data_AF-A0A9E4C2S3-F1
#
_entry.id   AF-A0A9E4C2S3-F1
#
_cell.length_a   1.000
_cell.length_b   1.000
_cell.length_c   1.000
_cell.angle_alpha   90.00
_cell.angle_beta   90.00
_cell.angle_gamma   90.00
#
_symmetry.space_group_name_H-M   'P 1'
#
loop_
_entity.id
_entity.type
_entity.pdbx_description
1 polymer ?
#
loop_
_entity_poly.entity_id
_entity_poly.type
_entity_poly.pdbx_seq_one_letter_code
_entity_poly.pdbx_strand_id
1 'polypeptide(L)' 'QRGARIVAIEVKSGAKRMPLGGMDEFGQRFSPHRLLLVGEGGIPLNEFLTVPAHYWFEEA' A
#
# COMPACT_ATOMS: atom_id res chain seq x y z
N GLN A 1 -11.02 17.27 2.35
CA GLN A 1 -12.03 16.30 1.90
C GLN A 1 -11.33 14.98 1.63
N ARG A 2 -11.97 13.82 1.87
CA ARG A 2 -11.45 12.51 1.42
C ARG A 2 -12.23 12.05 0.19
N GLY A 3 -11.57 11.31 -0.69
CA GLY A 3 -12.25 10.63 -1.81
C GLY A 3 -13.21 9.54 -1.31
N ALA A 4 -14.06 9.05 -2.21
CA ALA A 4 -14.98 7.95 -1.90
C ALA A 4 -14.26 6.63 -1.54
N ARG A 5 -13.00 6.48 -1.99
CA ARG A 5 -12.16 5.32 -1.72
C ARG A 5 -10.80 5.76 -1.20
N ILE A 6 -10.27 4.98 -0.28
CA ILE A 6 -8.92 5.15 0.27
C ILE A 6 -8.13 3.91 -0.11
N VAL A 7 -6.98 4.11 -0.75
CA VAL A 7 -5.96 3.08 -0.93
C VAL A 7 -4.77 3.50 -0.09
N ALA A 8 -4.24 2.58 0.70
CA ALA A 8 -3.03 2.82 1.47
C ALA A 8 -1.83 2.21 0.75
N ILE A 9 -0.74 2.97 0.68
CA ILE A 9 0.51 2.55 0.04
C ILE A 9 1.64 2.79 1.04
N GLU A 10 2.27 1.72 1.51
CA GLU A 10 3.47 1.78 2.33
C GLU A 10 4.68 1.40 1.48
N VAL A 11 5.64 2.31 1.30
CA VAL A 11 6.82 2.09 0.46
C VAL A 11 8.08 1.94 1.33
N LYS A 12 8.83 0.86 1.17
CA LYS A 12 10.05 0.56 1.94
C LYS A 12 11.25 0.37 1.02
N SER A 13 12.35 1.06 1.32
CA SER A 13 13.57 1.09 0.49
C SER A 13 14.81 0.41 1.11
N GLY A 14 14.73 -0.18 2.32
CA GLY A 14 15.90 -0.74 3.02
C GLY A 14 15.60 -1.97 3.86
N ALA A 15 16.65 -2.76 4.12
CA ALA A 15 16.61 -4.07 4.79
C ALA A 15 16.04 -3.98 6.22
N LYS A 16 14.83 -4.51 6.38
CA LYS A 16 14.20 -4.94 7.63
C LYS A 16 14.31 -3.95 8.81
N ARG A 17 13.35 -3.03 8.91
CA ARG A 17 12.86 -2.62 10.23
C ARG A 17 11.74 -3.58 10.62
N MET A 18 11.70 -3.97 11.90
CA MET A 18 10.61 -4.75 12.51
C MET A 18 9.25 -4.36 11.92
N PRO A 19 8.25 -5.26 11.83
CA PRO A 19 6.92 -4.89 11.38
C PRO A 19 6.45 -3.67 12.17
N LEU A 20 6.48 -2.51 11.52
CA LEU A 20 6.00 -1.26 12.08
C LEU A 20 4.48 -1.36 11.92
N GLY A 21 3.76 -1.41 13.04
CA GLY A 21 2.31 -1.53 13.07
C GLY A 21 1.56 -0.34 12.45
N GLY A 22 2.26 0.62 11.83
CA GLY A 22 1.65 1.79 11.21
C GLY A 22 0.66 1.43 10.10
N MET A 23 0.92 0.36 9.35
CA MET A 23 -0.05 -0.12 8.35
C MET A 23 -1.29 -0.73 9.02
N ASP A 24 -1.11 -1.51 10.09
CA ASP A 24 -2.22 -2.10 10.84
C ASP A 24 -3.07 -1.04 11.55
N GLU A 25 -2.44 -0.04 12.18
CA GLU A 25 -3.12 1.10 12.81
C GLU A 25 -3.88 1.95 11.78
N PHE A 26 -3.29 2.19 10.61
CA PHE A 26 -3.96 2.89 9.52
C PHE A 26 -5.16 2.08 9.01
N GLY A 27 -5.01 0.77 8.86
CA GLY A 27 -6.08 -0.14 8.47
C GLY A 27 -7.28 -0.06 9.43
N GLN A 28 -7.01 -0.10 10.73
CA GLN A 28 -8.03 0.04 11.76
C GLN A 28 -8.72 1.41 11.76
N ARG A 29 -7.94 2.49 11.57
CA ARG A 29 -8.46 3.86 11.67
C ARG A 29 -9.26 4.29 10.44
N PHE A 30 -8.91 3.81 9.25
CA PHE A 30 -9.44 4.33 8.00
C PHE A 30 -10.14 3.32 7.12
N SER A 31 -10.07 2.02 7.45
CA SER A 31 -10.68 0.91 6.70
C SER A 31 -10.50 1.06 5.18
N PRO A 32 -9.25 1.19 4.69
CA PRO A 32 -8.98 1.43 3.28
C PRO A 32 -9.49 0.25 2.44
N HIS A 33 -9.87 0.56 1.20
CA HIS A 33 -10.32 -0.43 0.23
C HIS A 33 -9.20 -1.42 -0.14
N ARG A 34 -7.95 -0.95 -0.14
CA ARG A 34 -6.77 -1.77 -0.44
C ARG A 34 -5.56 -1.30 0.37
N LEU A 35 -4.73 -2.26 0.78
CA LEU A 35 -3.44 -2.06 1.42
C LEU A 35 -2.33 -2.57 0.49
N LEU A 36 -1.40 -1.70 0.11
CA LEU A 36 -0.30 -2.02 -0.79
C LEU A 36 1.03 -1.79 -0.05
N LEU A 37 1.72 -2.88 0.28
CA LEU A 37 3.11 -2.81 0.73
C LEU A 37 4.02 -2.89 -0.50
N VAL A 38 4.84 -1.88 -0.75
CA VAL A 38 5.72 -1.78 -1.92
C VAL A 38 7.18 -1.79 -1.47
N GLY A 39 8.00 -2.59 -2.17
CA GLY A 39 9.38 -2.85 -1.81
C GLY A 39 9.52 -4.15 -1.01
N GLU A 40 10.40 -4.16 -0.02
CA GLU A 40 10.70 -5.37 0.76
C GLU A 40 9.46 -5.89 1.52
N GLY A 41 9.19 -7.20 1.39
CA GLY A 41 8.08 -7.86 2.07
C GLY A 41 6.71 -7.69 1.40
N GLY A 42 6.64 -7.00 0.26
CA GLY A 42 5.42 -6.79 -0.51
C GLY A 42 5.65 -6.82 -2.02
N ILE A 43 4.99 -5.92 -2.74
CA ILE A 43 5.06 -5.77 -4.20
C ILE A 43 6.43 -5.22 -4.59
N PRO A 44 7.18 -5.89 -5.49
CA PRO A 44 8.44 -5.36 -6.01
C PRO A 44 8.27 -3.95 -6.59
N LEU A 45 9.22 -3.05 -6.29
CA LEU A 45 9.11 -1.65 -6.71
C LEU A 45 9.01 -1.49 -8.24
N ASN A 46 9.76 -2.29 -8.99
CA ASN A 46 9.70 -2.31 -10.45
C ASN A 46 8.33 -2.78 -10.96
N GLU A 47 7.71 -3.77 -10.32
CA GLU A 47 6.37 -4.24 -10.67
C GLU A 47 5.33 -3.16 -10.41
N PHE A 48 5.33 -2.58 -9.21
CA PHE A 48 4.41 -1.51 -8.84
C PHE A 48 4.44 -0.33 -9.82
N LEU A 49 5.64 0.08 -10.25
CA LEU A 49 5.83 1.23 -11.16
C LEU A 49 5.56 0.93 -12.63
N THR A 50 5.58 -0.35 -13.04
CA THR A 50 5.36 -0.75 -14.46
C THR A 50 3.93 -1.17 -14.75
N VAL A 51 3.18 -1.55 -13.72
CA VAL A 51 1.76 -1.87 -13.83
C VAL A 51 0.92 -0.58 -13.86
N PRO A 52 -0.03 -0.45 -14.81
CA PRO A 52 -0.91 0.72 -14.87
C PRO A 52 -1.64 1.00 -13.55
N ALA A 53 -1.76 2.27 -13.19
CA ALA A 53 -2.33 2.72 -11.93
C ALA A 53 -3.75 2.15 -11.64
N HIS A 54 -4.60 2.00 -12.67
CA HIS A 54 -5.95 1.46 -12.50
C HIS A 54 -5.96 0.05 -11.90
N TYR A 55 -4.95 -0.78 -12.19
CA TYR A 55 -4.84 -2.12 -11.62
C TYR A 55 -4.71 -2.10 -10.09
N TRP A 56 -4.05 -1.08 -9.54
CA TRP A 56 -3.83 -0.93 -8.10
C TRP A 56 -4.98 -0.19 -7.41
N PHE A 57 -5.66 0.72 -8.11
CA PHE A 57 -6.57 1.70 -7.52
C PHE A 57 -8.06 1.48 -7.85
N GLU A 58 -8.36 0.72 -8.89
CA GLU A 58 -9.73 0.40 -9.33
C GLU A 58 -10.14 -1.03 -8.93
N GLU A 59 -11.40 -1.40 -9.19
CA GLU A 59 -11.92 -2.73 -8.86
C GLU A 59 -11.32 -3.82 -9.74
N ALA A 60 -11.26 -5.04 -9.20
CA ALA A 60 -11.21 -6.27 -10.00
C ALA A 60 -12.64 -6.74 -10.25
#